data_AF-A0A7X4FDY9-F1
#
_entry.id   AF-A0A7X4FDY9-F1
#
_cell.length_a   1.000
_cell.length_b   1.000
_cell.length_c   1.000
_cell.angle_alpha   90.00
_cell.angle_beta   90.00
_cell.angle_gamma   90.00
#
_symmetry.space_group_name_H-M   'P 1'
#
loop_
_entity.id
_entity.type
_entity.pdbx_description
1 polymer ?
#
loop_
_entity_poly.entity_id
_entity_poly.type
_entity_poly.pdbx_seq_one_letter_code
_entity_poly.pdbx_strand_id
1 'polypeptide(L)'
;MVGTRSVPSTLKIVGTLRGSQNGPRTYFSGGGGLVSTASDYARFAQMMLNDGELDGVRLLSRKTVALMTTHQLDDMGVDFGFGLGFSIVRDALDLNEVGSVGMYSGGGFFYTNFFIDPQERMIGIFMCQLHPSGGLDIGEKVRILSYQAIAD
;
A
#
# COMPACT_ATOMS: atom_id res chain seq x y z
N MET A 1 25.34 8.21 35.52
CA MET A 1 25.73 8.38 34.10
C MET A 1 25.48 7.04 33.41
N VAL A 2 24.33 6.88 32.77
CA VAL A 2 23.94 5.63 32.09
C VAL A 2 23.65 6.00 30.63
N GLY A 3 24.47 5.50 29.73
CA GLY A 3 24.44 5.82 28.31
C GLY A 3 23.25 5.15 27.61
N THR A 4 22.52 5.93 26.83
CA THR A 4 21.49 5.46 25.92
C THR A 4 22.13 4.96 24.64
N ARG A 5 22.07 3.64 24.40
CA ARG A 5 22.36 3.07 23.08
C ARG A 5 21.18 3.35 22.15
N SER A 6 21.43 3.97 21.00
CA SER A 6 20.40 4.18 19.97
C SER A 6 20.06 2.85 19.28
N VAL A 7 18.78 2.50 19.27
CA VAL A 7 18.22 1.41 18.48
C VAL A 7 17.77 1.99 17.12
N PRO A 8 17.92 1.28 15.97
CA PRO A 8 17.60 1.83 14.65
C PRO A 8 16.11 2.09 14.47
N SER A 9 15.78 2.99 13.53
CA SER A 9 14.46 3.55 13.23
C SER A 9 13.38 2.49 12.96
N THR A 10 12.57 2.21 13.97
CA THR A 10 11.27 1.54 13.85
C THR A 10 10.25 2.50 13.22
N LEU A 11 9.32 1.96 12.42
CA LEU A 11 8.12 2.64 11.96
C LEU A 11 7.44 3.36 13.14
N LYS A 12 7.36 4.70 13.09
CA LYS A 12 6.68 5.48 14.13
C LYS A 12 5.21 5.67 13.73
N ILE A 13 4.30 5.03 14.45
CA ILE A 13 2.87 5.34 14.35
C ILE A 13 2.66 6.71 15.00
N VAL A 14 2.56 7.76 14.18
CA VAL A 14 2.19 9.11 14.63
C VAL A 14 0.81 9.42 14.08
N GLY A 15 -0.22 9.07 14.85
CA GLY A 15 -1.61 9.42 14.57
C GLY A 15 -2.29 9.86 15.85
N THR A 16 -2.67 11.13 15.96
CA THR A 16 -3.52 11.61 17.06
C THR A 16 -4.78 12.20 16.44
N LEU A 17 -5.85 11.39 16.36
CA LEU A 17 -7.17 11.92 16.06
C LEU A 17 -7.64 12.72 17.27
N ARG A 18 -7.59 14.05 17.20
CA ARG A 18 -8.11 14.94 18.26
C ARG A 18 -9.64 15.01 18.15
N GLY A 19 -10.31 14.12 18.90
CA GLY A 19 -11.77 14.09 18.98
C GLY A 19 -12.26 13.48 20.29
N SER A 20 -12.07 14.16 21.41
CA SER A 20 -12.72 13.78 22.66
C SER A 20 -13.09 14.99 23.49
N GLN A 21 -14.35 15.03 23.93
CA GLN A 21 -14.89 16.03 24.86
C GLN A 21 -14.34 15.89 26.30
N ASN A 22 -13.38 14.98 26.55
CA ASN A 22 -12.77 14.71 27.85
C ASN A 22 -11.24 14.50 27.75
N GLY A 23 -10.52 15.54 27.31
CA GLY A 23 -9.04 15.57 27.27
C GLY A 23 -8.41 14.77 26.11
N PRO A 24 -7.10 14.93 25.85
CA PRO A 24 -6.42 14.23 24.77
C PRO A 24 -6.33 12.72 25.08
N ARG A 25 -7.14 11.92 24.37
CA ARG A 25 -6.97 10.46 24.34
C ARG A 25 -6.11 10.09 23.14
N THR A 26 -5.05 9.35 23.38
CA THR A 26 -4.28 8.70 22.30
C THR A 26 -5.14 7.59 21.72
N TYR A 27 -5.45 7.68 20.43
CA TYR A 27 -6.25 6.70 19.71
C TYR A 27 -5.45 6.23 18.48
N PHE A 28 -5.05 4.96 18.49
CA PHE A 28 -4.34 4.33 17.37
C PHE A 28 -5.37 3.65 16.46
N SER A 29 -5.71 4.33 15.37
CA SER A 29 -6.63 3.79 14.37
C SER A 29 -5.87 2.96 13.33
N GLY A 30 -6.36 1.75 13.06
CA GLY A 30 -5.77 0.87 12.04
C GLY A 30 -6.19 1.21 10.61
N GLY A 31 -7.35 1.87 10.44
CA GLY A 31 -7.90 2.22 9.11
C GLY A 31 -7.55 3.63 8.63
N GLY A 32 -6.90 4.45 9.46
CA GLY A 32 -6.55 5.82 9.09
C GLY A 32 -5.74 6.53 10.16
N GLY A 33 -5.00 7.58 9.78
CA GLY A 33 -4.16 8.35 10.70
C GLY A 33 -2.71 7.86 10.81
N LEU A 34 -2.30 6.87 10.03
CA LEU A 34 -0.88 6.56 9.84
C LEU A 34 -0.20 7.69 9.05
N VAL A 35 0.99 8.08 9.48
CA VAL A 35 1.88 9.00 8.75
C VAL A 35 3.16 8.24 8.42
N SER A 36 3.63 8.36 7.19
CA SER A 36 4.82 7.66 6.69
C SER A 36 5.49 8.47 5.56
N THR A 37 6.61 7.99 5.06
CA THR A 37 7.31 8.55 3.90
C THR A 37 7.16 7.63 2.68
N ALA A 38 7.42 8.15 1.48
CA ALA A 38 7.45 7.32 0.28
C ALA A 38 8.45 6.15 0.42
N SER A 39 9.64 6.42 0.99
CA SER A 39 10.68 5.42 1.22
C SER A 39 10.27 4.34 2.24
N ASP A 40 9.62 4.73 3.33
CA ASP A 40 9.13 3.78 4.32
C ASP A 40 8.02 2.89 3.75
N TYR A 41 7.10 3.47 2.98
CA TYR A 41 6.04 2.70 2.32
C TYR A 41 6.58 1.80 1.21
N ALA A 42 7.62 2.23 0.49
CA ALA A 42 8.33 1.40 -0.49
C ALA A 42 8.97 0.16 0.16
N ARG A 43 9.52 0.28 1.38
CA ARG A 43 10.04 -0.88 2.14
C ARG A 43 8.93 -1.89 2.46
N PHE A 44 7.75 -1.41 2.87
CA PHE A 44 6.58 -2.27 3.07
C PHE A 44 6.15 -2.96 1.76
N ALA A 45 6.04 -2.21 0.66
CA ALA A 45 5.68 -2.77 -0.63
C ALA A 45 6.73 -3.79 -1.12
N GLN A 46 8.01 -3.50 -0.96
CA GLN A 46 9.09 -4.41 -1.30
C GLN A 46 9.04 -5.70 -0.48
N MET A 47 8.70 -5.63 0.81
CA MET A 47 8.51 -6.80 1.67
C MET A 47 7.39 -7.69 1.14
N MET A 48 6.28 -7.10 0.70
CA MET A 48 5.17 -7.82 0.09
C MET A 48 5.56 -8.42 -1.27
N LEU A 49 6.28 -7.68 -2.12
CA LEU A 49 6.79 -8.17 -3.41
C LEU A 49 7.77 -9.35 -3.24
N ASN A 50 8.52 -9.37 -2.13
CA ASN A 50 9.46 -10.42 -1.76
C ASN A 50 8.80 -11.57 -0.96
N ASP A 51 7.50 -11.77 -1.11
CA ASP A 51 6.72 -12.81 -0.42
C ASP A 51 6.85 -12.79 1.12
N GLY A 52 6.92 -11.61 1.72
CA GLY A 52 6.87 -11.45 3.18
C GLY A 52 8.21 -11.24 3.86
N GLU A 53 9.28 -10.99 3.09
CA GLU A 53 10.65 -10.86 3.59
C GLU A 53 11.32 -9.58 3.11
N LEU A 54 12.05 -8.91 3.99
CA LEU A 54 12.83 -7.73 3.65
C LEU A 54 14.15 -7.75 4.41
N ASP A 55 15.25 -7.46 3.72
CA ASP A 55 16.59 -7.37 4.31
C ASP A 55 16.98 -8.62 5.13
N GLY A 56 16.57 -9.81 4.65
CA GLY A 56 16.83 -11.10 5.31
C GLY A 56 15.93 -11.41 6.53
N VAL A 57 14.96 -10.54 6.83
CA VAL A 57 14.00 -10.73 7.92
C VAL A 57 12.62 -11.06 7.36
N ARG A 58 12.11 -12.24 7.72
CA ARG A 58 10.77 -12.69 7.36
C ARG A 58 9.74 -12.19 8.37
N LEU A 59 8.85 -11.32 7.92
CA LEU A 59 7.73 -10.79 8.72
C LEU A 59 6.43 -11.55 8.45
N LEU A 60 6.22 -12.01 7.22
CA LEU A 60 5.07 -12.82 6.82
C LEU A 60 5.54 -14.11 6.12
N SER A 61 4.77 -15.18 6.29
CA SER A 61 5.01 -16.38 5.50
C SER A 61 4.60 -16.12 4.04
N ARG A 62 5.26 -16.79 3.08
CA ARG A 62 4.88 -16.69 1.66
C ARG A 62 3.41 -17.05 1.43
N LYS A 63 2.88 -18.02 2.19
CA LYS A 63 1.47 -18.42 2.12
C LYS A 63 0.51 -17.37 2.69
N THR A 64 0.95 -16.61 3.68
CA THR A 64 0.18 -15.47 4.22
C THR A 64 0.08 -14.37 3.19
N VAL A 65 1.18 -14.01 2.52
CA VAL A 65 1.16 -13.02 1.44
C VAL A 65 0.23 -13.49 0.33
N ALA A 66 0.37 -14.74 -0.12
CA ALA A 66 -0.52 -15.31 -1.14
C ALA A 66 -2.00 -15.24 -0.75
N LEU A 67 -2.33 -15.52 0.52
CA LEU A 67 -3.71 -15.41 1.01
C LEU A 67 -4.21 -13.94 0.99
N MET A 68 -3.37 -12.99 1.41
CA MET A 68 -3.71 -11.58 1.42
C MET A 68 -3.97 -11.03 0.01
N THR A 69 -3.22 -11.53 -0.98
CA THR A 69 -3.29 -11.08 -2.38
C THR A 69 -4.19 -11.97 -3.25
N THR A 70 -4.95 -12.89 -2.66
CA THR A 70 -5.96 -13.69 -3.36
C THR A 70 -7.32 -13.03 -3.21
N HIS A 71 -8.11 -13.01 -4.29
CA HIS A 71 -9.50 -12.53 -4.25
C HIS A 71 -10.32 -13.29 -3.20
N GLN A 72 -10.99 -12.56 -2.30
CA GLN A 72 -11.79 -13.11 -1.20
C GLN A 72 -13.28 -12.77 -1.30
N LEU A 73 -13.70 -12.04 -2.33
CA LEU A 73 -15.12 -11.73 -2.50
C LEU A 73 -15.75 -12.78 -3.41
N ASP A 74 -16.94 -13.23 -3.04
CA ASP A 74 -17.80 -13.99 -3.94
C ASP A 74 -18.54 -13.03 -4.90
N ASP A 75 -19.50 -13.55 -5.66
CA ASP A 75 -20.37 -12.77 -6.55
C ASP A 75 -21.25 -11.78 -5.76
N MET A 76 -20.67 -10.65 -5.41
CA MET A 76 -21.33 -9.52 -4.76
C MET A 76 -21.77 -8.44 -5.75
N GLY A 77 -21.78 -8.74 -7.06
CA GLY A 77 -22.09 -7.77 -8.11
C GLY A 77 -21.11 -6.59 -8.16
N VAL A 78 -19.85 -6.81 -7.76
CA VAL A 78 -18.77 -5.82 -7.84
C VAL A 78 -17.77 -6.20 -8.94
N ASP A 79 -17.46 -5.24 -9.78
CA ASP A 79 -16.57 -5.42 -10.94
C ASP A 79 -15.09 -5.21 -10.58
N PHE A 80 -14.68 -5.57 -9.36
CA PHE A 80 -13.28 -5.53 -8.95
C PHE A 80 -12.91 -6.65 -7.98
N GLY A 81 -11.64 -7.05 -8.00
CA GLY A 81 -11.09 -7.96 -7.01
C GLY A 81 -10.72 -7.26 -5.70
N PHE A 82 -11.02 -7.89 -4.58
CA PHE A 82 -10.50 -7.49 -3.28
C PHE A 82 -9.96 -8.71 -2.52
N GLY A 83 -8.77 -8.56 -1.93
CA GLY A 83 -8.13 -9.52 -1.05
C GLY A 83 -8.22 -9.09 0.42
N LEU A 84 -7.29 -9.55 1.25
CA LEU A 84 -7.23 -9.12 2.65
C LEU A 84 -6.43 -7.81 2.75
N GLY A 85 -7.12 -6.69 2.49
CA GLY A 85 -6.58 -5.33 2.64
C GLY A 85 -6.09 -4.67 1.34
N PHE A 86 -6.30 -5.31 0.19
CA PHE A 86 -5.85 -4.80 -1.11
C PHE A 86 -6.92 -4.99 -2.17
N SER A 87 -6.99 -4.04 -3.11
CA SER A 87 -7.63 -4.28 -4.40
C SER A 87 -6.74 -5.18 -5.24
N ILE A 88 -7.33 -6.12 -5.99
CA ILE A 88 -6.66 -7.14 -6.79
C ILE A 88 -7.19 -7.09 -8.21
N VAL A 89 -6.30 -7.14 -9.21
CA VAL A 89 -6.69 -7.40 -10.60
C VAL A 89 -6.89 -8.91 -10.77
N ARG A 90 -8.13 -9.38 -10.98
CA ARG A 90 -8.44 -10.82 -11.08
C ARG A 90 -8.22 -11.36 -12.48
N ASP A 91 -8.56 -10.56 -13.47
CA ASP A 91 -8.42 -10.85 -14.89
C ASP A 91 -8.25 -9.55 -15.70
N ALA A 92 -8.13 -9.68 -17.02
CA ALA A 92 -7.89 -8.55 -17.90
C ALA A 92 -9.08 -7.57 -18.01
N LEU A 93 -10.30 -7.97 -17.65
CA LEU A 93 -11.48 -7.11 -17.68
C LEU A 93 -11.52 -6.16 -16.48
N ASP A 94 -10.89 -6.53 -15.36
CA ASP A 94 -10.71 -5.64 -14.20
C ASP A 94 -9.75 -4.47 -14.52
N LEU A 95 -8.96 -4.57 -15.60
CA LEU A 95 -7.99 -3.55 -15.98
C LEU A 95 -8.66 -2.41 -16.77
N ASN A 96 -8.73 -1.24 -16.14
CA ASN A 96 -9.05 0.01 -16.84
C ASN A 96 -7.81 0.72 -17.42
N GLU A 97 -6.61 0.21 -17.16
CA GLU A 97 -5.29 0.77 -17.53
C GLU A 97 -4.22 -0.34 -17.55
N VAL A 98 -3.01 -0.02 -18.03
CA VAL A 98 -1.87 -0.95 -18.12
C VAL A 98 -1.48 -1.55 -16.76
N GLY A 99 -1.37 -2.87 -16.72
CA GLY A 99 -0.90 -3.65 -15.57
C GLY A 99 -1.07 -5.15 -15.79
N SER A 100 -0.70 -5.95 -14.79
CA SER A 100 -0.81 -7.41 -14.86
C SER A 100 -1.95 -7.97 -14.02
N VAL A 101 -2.47 -9.13 -14.44
CA VAL A 101 -3.35 -9.95 -13.61
C VAL A 101 -2.61 -10.36 -12.33
N GLY A 102 -3.27 -10.25 -11.17
CA GLY A 102 -2.65 -10.48 -9.87
C GLY A 102 -1.88 -9.28 -9.31
N MET A 103 -1.78 -8.15 -10.04
CA MET A 103 -1.36 -6.88 -9.46
C MET A 103 -2.31 -6.52 -8.31
N TYR A 104 -1.76 -6.00 -7.23
CA TYR A 104 -2.54 -5.55 -6.08
C TYR A 104 -2.16 -4.15 -5.63
N SER A 105 -3.13 -3.42 -5.12
CA SER A 105 -3.02 -1.98 -4.91
C SER A 105 -3.86 -1.49 -3.72
N GLY A 106 -3.62 -0.23 -3.36
CA GLY A 106 -4.39 0.48 -2.36
C GLY A 106 -4.13 1.98 -2.43
N GLY A 107 -4.88 2.73 -1.63
CA GLY A 107 -4.82 4.17 -1.62
C GLY A 107 -5.18 4.77 -0.27
N GLY A 108 -4.98 6.08 -0.16
CA GLY A 108 -5.31 6.87 1.01
C GLY A 108 -6.10 8.11 0.63
N PHE A 109 -6.90 8.60 1.59
CA PHE A 109 -7.85 9.68 1.40
C PHE A 109 -7.25 10.97 0.82
N PHE A 110 -5.99 11.28 1.16
CA PHE A 110 -5.28 12.48 0.71
C PHE A 110 -4.52 12.30 -0.61
N TYR A 111 -5.01 11.42 -1.48
CA TYR A 111 -4.48 11.20 -2.83
C TYR A 111 -3.09 10.53 -2.85
N THR A 112 -2.80 9.72 -1.84
CA THR A 112 -1.68 8.76 -1.83
C THR A 112 -2.12 7.44 -2.45
N ASN A 113 -1.31 6.83 -3.31
CA ASN A 113 -1.62 5.55 -3.95
C ASN A 113 -0.37 4.67 -4.08
N PHE A 114 -0.56 3.36 -4.11
CA PHE A 114 0.50 2.41 -4.42
C PHE A 114 -0.01 1.20 -5.20
N PHE A 115 0.88 0.53 -5.90
CA PHE A 115 0.63 -0.77 -6.53
C PHE A 115 1.87 -1.67 -6.44
N ILE A 116 1.63 -2.98 -6.49
CA ILE A 116 2.65 -4.01 -6.50
C ILE A 116 2.29 -5.00 -7.60
N ASP A 117 3.19 -5.15 -8.57
CA ASP A 117 3.04 -6.10 -9.68
C ASP A 117 4.12 -7.19 -9.56
N PRO A 118 3.75 -8.40 -9.08
CA PRO A 118 4.68 -9.52 -9.00
C PRO A 118 5.18 -10.02 -10.35
N GLN A 119 4.40 -9.86 -11.44
CA GLN A 119 4.81 -10.33 -12.76
C GLN A 119 5.96 -9.47 -13.30
N GLU A 120 5.80 -8.15 -13.20
CA GLU A 120 6.82 -7.18 -13.61
C GLU A 120 7.91 -6.94 -12.54
N ARG A 121 7.81 -7.62 -11.39
CA ARG A 121 8.68 -7.40 -10.21
C ARG A 121 8.79 -5.91 -9.86
N MET A 122 7.67 -5.19 -9.92
CA MET A 122 7.61 -3.73 -9.84
C MET A 122 6.77 -3.26 -8.66
N ILE A 123 7.21 -2.18 -8.01
CA ILE A 123 6.41 -1.41 -7.05
C ILE A 123 6.29 0.04 -7.52
N GLY A 124 5.11 0.63 -7.36
CA GLY A 124 4.88 2.05 -7.57
C GLY A 124 4.35 2.70 -6.31
N ILE A 125 5.00 3.78 -5.87
CA ILE A 125 4.57 4.60 -4.73
C ILE A 125 4.33 6.03 -5.19
N PHE A 126 3.12 6.53 -5.00
CA PHE A 126 2.75 7.92 -5.27
C PHE A 126 2.22 8.58 -4.00
N MET A 127 2.88 9.65 -3.56
CA MET A 127 2.53 10.37 -2.34
C MET A 127 2.17 11.82 -2.67
N CYS A 128 0.89 12.16 -2.50
CA CYS A 128 0.40 13.53 -2.52
C CYS A 128 -0.33 13.83 -1.20
N GLN A 129 -0.62 15.09 -0.93
CA GLN A 129 -1.43 15.53 0.22
C GLN A 129 -2.53 16.47 -0.29
N LEU A 130 -3.44 15.90 -1.08
CA LEU A 130 -4.45 16.65 -1.79
C LEU A 130 -5.84 16.05 -1.53
N HIS A 131 -6.77 16.89 -1.07
CA HIS A 131 -8.18 16.56 -0.99
C HIS A 131 -9.03 17.85 -1.01
N PRO A 132 -10.10 17.94 -1.83
CA PRO A 132 -10.46 16.98 -2.87
C PRO A 132 -9.44 17.00 -4.03
N SER A 133 -9.28 15.88 -4.73
CA SER A 133 -8.37 15.78 -5.88
C SER A 133 -8.89 16.48 -7.13
N GLY A 134 -10.16 16.88 -7.17
CA GLY A 134 -10.73 17.66 -8.26
C GLY A 134 -10.74 16.96 -9.62
N GLY A 135 -10.75 15.61 -9.65
CA GLY A 135 -10.72 14.83 -10.88
C GLY A 135 -9.35 14.70 -11.54
N LEU A 136 -8.28 15.05 -10.83
CA LEU A 136 -6.92 14.77 -11.29
C LEU A 136 -6.69 13.25 -11.44
N ASP A 137 -5.87 12.89 -12.42
CA ASP A 137 -5.47 11.53 -12.80
C ASP A 137 -3.95 11.31 -12.67
N ILE A 138 -3.27 12.15 -11.86
CA ILE A 138 -1.80 12.16 -11.79
C ILE A 138 -1.26 10.81 -11.29
N GLY A 139 -1.92 10.19 -10.32
CA GLY A 139 -1.53 8.87 -9.83
C GLY A 139 -1.60 7.78 -10.90
N GLU A 140 -2.61 7.83 -11.77
CA GLU A 140 -2.80 6.92 -12.89
C GLU A 140 -1.71 7.14 -13.95
N LYS A 141 -1.46 8.40 -14.31
CA LYS A 141 -0.38 8.77 -15.23
C LYS A 141 0.99 8.27 -14.76
N VAL A 142 1.30 8.39 -13.47
CA VAL A 142 2.55 7.86 -12.90
C VAL A 142 2.65 6.35 -13.15
N ARG A 143 1.56 5.61 -12.93
CA ARG A 143 1.55 4.16 -13.21
C ARG A 143 1.78 3.87 -14.69
N ILE A 144 0.99 4.48 -15.58
CA ILE A 144 1.09 4.27 -17.04
C ILE A 144 2.52 4.56 -17.53
N LEU A 145 3.10 5.68 -17.11
CA LEU A 145 4.45 6.07 -17.50
C LEU A 145 5.51 5.10 -16.96
N SER A 146 5.32 4.55 -15.74
CA SER A 146 6.21 3.52 -15.20
C SER A 146 6.21 2.25 -16.03
N TYR A 147 5.04 1.76 -16.45
CA TYR A 147 4.96 0.57 -17.33
C TYR A 147 5.57 0.83 -18.71
N GLN A 148 5.35 2.02 -19.28
CA GLN A 148 5.95 2.41 -20.57
C GLN A 148 7.48 2.51 -20.51
N ALA A 149 8.06 2.66 -19.32
CA ALA A 149 9.49 2.75 -19.12
C ALA A 149 10.18 1.38 -18.91
N ILE A 150 9.42 0.28 -18.86
CA ILE A 150 9.99 -1.08 -18.83
C ILE A 150 10.69 -1.32 -20.17
N ALA A 151 11.97 -1.69 -20.11
CA ALA A 151 12.77 -2.07 -21.26
C ALA A 151 13.07 -3.56 -21.18
N ASP A 152 12.67 -4.30 -22.21
CA ASP A 152 12.92 -5.73 -22.39
C ASP A 152 14.33 -6.02 -22.93
#